data_AF-A0A0L0NY68-F1
#
_entry.id   AF-A0A0L0NY68-F1
#
_cell.length_a   1.000
_cell.length_b   1.000
_cell.length_c   1.000
_cell.angle_alpha   90.00
_cell.angle_beta   90.00
_cell.angle_gamma   90.00
#
_symmetry.space_group_name_H-M   'P 1'
#
loop_
_entity.id
_entity.type
_entity.pdbx_description
1 polymer ?
#
loop_
_entity_poly.entity_id
_entity_poly.type
_entity_poly.pdbx_seq_one_letter_code
_entity_poly.pdbx_strand_id
1 'polypeptide(L)'
;MKGKTTMSFFNNWVFQEVLQSMRKTSYTFHISFFVVPQLALWQRQPTQFLSRSRDGGPIFNVLLQHLHFLHPPMSSKTERACMLCGIIQPYRRFLEVGCPNCESVLHYADNEDGQIQDCTSPAFEGLVALGDDNKASWVARWLRIDSFVAGLYAVKVNGKLPPHIISELEDQNISYRPRDGSAED
;
A
#
# COMPACT_ATOMS: atom_id res chain seq x y z
N MET A 1 8.53 -5.10 -36.62
CA MET A 1 9.19 -4.46 -35.45
C MET A 1 8.50 -3.14 -35.11
N LYS A 2 7.50 -3.12 -34.22
CA LYS A 2 6.94 -1.90 -33.59
C LYS A 2 6.36 -2.26 -32.22
N GLY A 3 6.43 -1.33 -31.24
CA GLY A 3 5.67 -1.42 -29.98
C GLY A 3 6.48 -1.67 -28.70
N LYS A 4 7.21 -0.66 -28.20
CA LYS A 4 7.72 -0.58 -26.80
C LYS A 4 7.85 0.87 -26.31
N THR A 5 6.74 1.62 -26.19
CA THR A 5 6.78 3.00 -25.64
C THR A 5 5.47 3.49 -24.98
N THR A 6 4.67 2.62 -24.38
CA THR A 6 3.43 3.03 -23.67
C THR A 6 3.49 2.90 -22.14
N MET A 7 4.34 2.03 -21.59
CA MET A 7 4.35 1.73 -20.14
C MET A 7 5.05 2.78 -19.25
N SER A 8 5.93 3.65 -19.78
CA SER A 8 6.65 4.63 -18.94
C SER A 8 5.89 5.93 -18.68
N PHE A 9 4.97 6.32 -19.57
CA PHE A 9 4.18 7.55 -19.41
C PHE A 9 3.09 7.41 -18.34
N PHE A 10 2.45 6.24 -18.25
CA PHE A 10 1.35 5.99 -17.31
C PHE A 10 1.81 6.09 -15.85
N ASN A 11 2.97 5.49 -15.54
CA ASN A 11 3.54 5.46 -14.19
C ASN A 11 3.88 6.87 -13.65
N ASN A 12 4.24 7.82 -14.52
CA ASN A 12 4.58 9.17 -14.08
C ASN A 12 3.33 10.04 -13.86
N TRP A 13 2.27 9.86 -14.67
CA TRP A 13 1.03 10.63 -14.51
C TRP A 13 0.23 10.23 -13.26
N VAL A 14 0.05 8.92 -13.04
CA VAL A 14 -0.67 8.40 -11.86
C VAL A 14 0.06 8.79 -10.56
N PHE A 15 1.39 8.78 -10.54
CA PHE A 15 2.18 9.20 -9.38
C PHE A 15 1.99 10.70 -9.06
N GLN A 16 1.85 11.55 -10.09
CA GLN A 16 1.56 12.98 -9.91
C GLN A 16 0.12 13.23 -9.44
N GLU A 17 -0.86 12.47 -9.94
CA GLU A 17 -2.25 12.52 -9.46
C GLU A 17 -2.35 12.15 -7.96
N VAL A 18 -1.67 11.08 -7.53
CA VAL A 18 -1.62 10.69 -6.11
C VAL A 18 -0.95 11.77 -5.25
N LEU A 19 0.18 12.36 -5.69
CA LEU A 19 0.84 13.47 -5.00
C LEU A 19 0.05 14.80 -5.03
N GLN A 20 -0.91 14.96 -5.93
CA GLN A 20 -1.84 16.10 -5.92
C GLN A 20 -3.06 15.83 -5.04
N SER A 21 -3.53 14.57 -4.97
CA SER A 21 -4.60 14.14 -4.06
C SER A 21 -4.19 14.28 -2.59
N MET A 22 -2.98 13.79 -2.24
CA MET A 22 -2.35 13.94 -0.92
C MET A 22 -2.22 15.41 -0.46
N ARG A 23 -2.15 16.38 -1.40
CA ARG A 23 -2.09 17.82 -1.09
C ARG A 23 -3.46 18.48 -0.89
N LYS A 24 -4.57 17.81 -1.23
CA LYS A 24 -5.94 18.33 -1.11
C LYS A 24 -6.63 17.90 0.18
N THR A 25 -6.15 16.86 0.85
CA THR A 25 -6.63 16.42 2.17
C THR A 25 -5.90 17.12 3.33
N SER A 26 -5.84 18.45 3.29
CA SER A 26 -5.50 19.26 4.47
C SER A 26 -6.76 19.97 4.95
N TYR A 27 -7.15 19.71 6.19
CA TYR A 27 -8.43 20.09 6.77
C TYR A 27 -8.70 21.60 6.71
N THR A 28 -9.62 22.02 5.84
CA THR A 28 -10.13 23.39 5.83
C THR A 28 -11.05 23.62 7.02
N PHE A 29 -10.47 24.01 8.17
CA PHE A 29 -11.27 24.45 9.32
C PHE A 29 -12.09 25.69 8.93
N HIS A 30 -13.39 25.64 9.25
CA HIS A 30 -14.36 26.67 8.89
C HIS A 30 -14.04 28.00 9.60
N ILE A 31 -13.61 29.03 8.85
CA ILE A 31 -13.54 30.40 9.38
C ILE A 31 -14.92 31.04 9.23
N SER A 32 -15.76 30.85 10.24
CA SER A 32 -16.98 31.66 10.40
C SER A 32 -16.60 33.00 11.01
N PHE A 33 -16.63 34.06 10.20
CA PHE A 33 -16.44 35.44 10.67
C PHE A 33 -17.58 35.85 11.61
N PHE A 34 -17.25 36.07 12.89
CA PHE A 34 -18.04 36.93 13.78
C PHE A 34 -17.16 38.04 14.33
N VAL A 35 -17.60 39.28 14.11
CA VAL A 35 -16.94 40.50 14.55
C VAL A 35 -17.47 40.90 15.93
N VAL A 36 -16.60 40.94 16.94
CA VAL A 36 -16.81 41.75 18.15
C VAL A 36 -15.45 42.31 18.61
N PRO A 37 -15.30 43.65 18.75
CA PRO A 37 -14.11 44.25 19.33
C PRO A 37 -14.31 44.59 20.82
N GLN A 38 -13.32 44.32 21.69
CA GLN A 38 -13.04 45.17 22.86
C GLN A 38 -11.63 44.90 23.43
N LEU A 39 -11.02 45.97 23.93
CA LEU A 39 -9.71 46.04 24.57
C LEU A 39 -9.57 45.15 25.82
N ALA A 40 -8.39 44.54 26.04
CA ALA A 40 -7.61 44.70 27.28
C ALA A 40 -6.22 44.01 27.24
N LEU A 41 -5.18 44.83 27.43
CA LEU A 41 -3.98 44.58 28.25
C LEU A 41 -3.60 43.13 28.62
N TRP A 42 -2.40 42.70 28.22
CA TRP A 42 -1.32 42.43 29.19
C TRP A 42 0.07 42.49 28.52
N GLN A 43 1.02 43.16 29.15
CA GLN A 43 2.38 43.37 28.64
C GLN A 43 3.32 42.26 29.16
N ARG A 44 4.27 41.78 28.33
CA ARG A 44 5.72 41.61 28.63
C ARG A 44 6.45 40.75 27.57
N GLN A 45 7.27 41.40 26.76
CA GLN A 45 8.62 40.91 26.40
C GLN A 45 9.62 41.54 27.40
N PRO A 46 10.84 40.99 27.68
CA PRO A 46 11.88 40.56 26.73
C PRO A 46 12.43 39.13 27.04
N THR A 47 13.52 38.57 26.48
CA THR A 47 14.68 39.16 25.77
C THR A 47 15.32 38.22 24.72
N GLN A 48 15.91 38.86 23.71
CA GLN A 48 16.97 38.44 22.77
C GLN A 48 17.86 37.24 23.15
N PHE A 49 18.05 36.31 22.19
CA PHE A 49 19.40 35.88 21.80
C PHE A 49 19.45 35.55 20.29
N LEU A 50 20.03 36.47 19.50
CA LEU A 50 20.26 36.29 18.07
C LEU A 50 21.71 35.83 17.84
N SER A 51 21.93 34.53 17.64
CA SER A 51 23.17 34.03 17.04
C SER A 51 23.08 34.10 15.52
N ARG A 52 23.48 35.25 14.98
CA ARG A 52 23.59 35.54 13.55
C ARG A 52 24.59 34.59 12.88
N SER A 53 24.12 33.54 12.20
CA SER A 53 24.94 32.88 11.18
C SER A 53 24.95 33.73 9.92
N ARG A 54 26.15 34.09 9.46
CA ARG A 54 26.36 34.48 8.07
C ARG A 54 26.24 33.22 7.20
N ASP A 55 26.12 33.48 5.89
CA ASP A 55 26.19 32.54 4.76
C ASP A 55 24.82 32.17 4.19
N GLY A 56 24.40 32.98 3.21
CA GLY A 56 23.23 32.71 2.39
C GLY A 56 23.56 31.72 1.29
N GLY A 57 23.03 30.51 1.40
CA GLY A 57 23.02 29.48 0.36
C GLY A 57 21.84 28.54 0.56
N PRO A 58 21.22 28.01 -0.51
CA PRO A 58 20.07 27.12 -0.37
C PRO A 58 20.48 25.81 0.31
N ILE A 59 19.78 25.45 1.38
CA ILE A 59 19.98 24.20 2.13
C ILE A 59 19.43 23.03 1.30
N PHE A 60 20.20 22.59 0.30
CA PHE A 60 19.76 21.57 -0.64
C PHE A 60 20.92 20.72 -1.19
N ASN A 61 21.87 20.28 -0.34
CA ASN A 61 22.77 19.15 -0.64
C ASN A 61 23.64 18.69 0.56
N VAL A 62 23.03 18.10 1.60
CA VAL A 62 23.75 17.23 2.58
C VAL A 62 23.00 15.91 2.86
N LEU A 63 21.84 15.67 2.22
CA LEU A 63 20.99 14.49 2.46
C LEU A 63 20.85 13.54 1.25
N LEU A 64 21.88 13.49 0.38
CA LEU A 64 21.87 12.69 -0.85
C LEU A 64 23.06 11.71 -0.97
N GLN A 65 23.52 11.15 0.15
CA GLN A 65 24.53 10.08 0.14
C GLN A 65 24.21 8.86 1.03
N HIS A 66 23.00 8.77 1.58
CA HIS A 66 22.58 7.63 2.44
C HIS A 66 21.32 6.88 1.97
N LEU A 67 20.78 7.18 0.78
CA LEU A 67 19.61 6.47 0.22
C LEU A 67 19.95 5.14 -0.50
N HIS A 68 21.19 4.63 -0.36
CA HIS A 68 21.58 3.29 -0.84
C HIS A 68 21.41 2.19 0.22
N PHE A 69 20.92 2.54 1.41
CA PHE A 69 20.59 1.59 2.48
C PHE A 69 19.10 1.63 2.81
N LEU A 70 18.29 0.88 2.05
CA LEU A 70 17.01 0.31 2.55
C LEU A 70 16.36 -0.76 1.64
N HIS A 71 17.08 -1.28 0.63
CA HIS A 71 16.84 -2.65 0.16
C HIS A 71 17.97 -3.54 0.67
N PRO A 72 17.87 -4.10 1.91
CA PRO A 72 18.46 -5.41 2.10
C PRO A 72 17.88 -6.34 1.02
N PRO A 73 18.66 -7.26 0.43
CA PRO A 73 18.07 -8.34 -0.34
C PRO A 73 17.22 -9.13 0.65
N MET A 74 15.90 -8.92 0.64
CA MET A 74 15.01 -9.63 1.54
C MET A 74 15.24 -11.11 1.27
N SER A 75 15.80 -11.85 2.22
CA SER A 75 15.74 -13.30 2.19
C SER A 75 14.34 -13.73 2.63
N SER A 76 13.32 -13.20 1.95
CA SER A 76 11.89 -13.47 2.07
C SER A 76 11.55 -14.87 1.56
N LYS A 77 12.50 -15.82 1.64
CA LYS A 77 12.36 -17.22 1.20
C LYS A 77 11.24 -17.97 1.95
N THR A 78 10.70 -17.38 3.01
CA THR A 78 9.58 -17.87 3.80
C THR A 78 8.29 -17.07 3.61
N GLU A 79 8.33 -15.88 3.01
CA GLU A 79 7.12 -15.08 2.77
C GLU A 79 6.45 -15.48 1.46
N ARG A 80 5.11 -15.44 1.45
CA ARG A 80 4.30 -15.73 0.27
C ARG A 80 3.13 -14.77 0.19
N ALA A 81 2.72 -14.42 -1.02
CA ALA A 81 1.54 -13.63 -1.29
C ALA A 81 0.37 -14.55 -1.70
N CYS A 82 -0.80 -14.39 -1.10
CA CYS A 82 -2.01 -15.11 -1.49
C CYS A 82 -2.45 -14.70 -2.91
N MET A 83 -2.66 -15.65 -3.81
CA MET A 83 -3.03 -15.35 -5.21
C MET A 83 -4.46 -14.79 -5.34
N LEU A 84 -5.33 -15.00 -4.35
CA LEU A 84 -6.72 -14.50 -4.35
C LEU A 84 -6.83 -13.06 -3.83
N CYS A 85 -6.27 -12.75 -2.65
CA CYS A 85 -6.39 -11.40 -2.03
C CYS A 85 -5.12 -10.54 -2.08
N GLY A 86 -3.96 -11.12 -2.42
CA GLY A 86 -2.67 -10.42 -2.45
C GLY A 86 -1.97 -10.21 -1.10
N ILE A 87 -2.55 -10.67 0.02
CA ILE A 87 -1.92 -10.51 1.35
C ILE A 87 -0.61 -11.29 1.43
N ILE A 88 0.43 -10.67 1.99
CA ILE A 88 1.76 -11.26 2.21
C ILE A 88 1.89 -11.69 3.66
N GLN A 89 2.23 -12.96 3.87
CA GLN A 89 2.53 -13.51 5.19
C GLN A 89 3.64 -14.57 5.10
N PRO A 90 4.35 -14.88 6.20
CA PRO A 90 5.19 -16.07 6.29
C PRO A 90 4.36 -17.34 6.01
N TYR A 91 4.93 -18.32 5.32
CA TYR A 91 4.29 -19.61 5.02
C TYR A 91 3.74 -20.32 6.26
N ARG A 92 4.44 -20.22 7.40
CA ARG A 92 3.96 -20.74 8.70
C ARG A 92 2.67 -20.06 9.18
N ARG A 93 2.45 -18.78 8.86
CA ARG A 93 1.25 -18.06 9.24
C ARG A 93 0.03 -18.64 8.53
N PHE A 94 0.14 -18.92 7.22
CA PHE A 94 -0.90 -19.61 6.47
C PHE A 94 -1.17 -21.02 7.02
N LEU A 95 -0.14 -21.76 7.44
CA LEU A 95 -0.31 -23.09 8.08
C LEU A 95 -0.99 -23.03 9.46
N GLU A 96 -0.70 -21.99 10.26
CA GLU A 96 -1.15 -21.90 11.65
C GLU A 96 -2.54 -21.28 11.82
N VAL A 97 -2.92 -20.33 10.96
CA VAL A 97 -4.18 -19.56 11.07
C VAL A 97 -4.88 -19.30 9.73
N GLY A 98 -4.36 -19.84 8.63
CA GLY A 98 -4.96 -19.64 7.33
C GLY A 98 -4.78 -18.23 6.74
N CYS A 99 -5.55 -17.92 5.69
CA CYS A 99 -5.56 -16.58 5.08
C CYS A 99 -6.66 -15.69 5.71
N PRO A 100 -6.34 -14.58 6.39
CA PRO A 100 -7.34 -13.79 7.11
C PRO A 100 -8.44 -13.15 6.24
N ASN A 101 -8.26 -13.14 4.90
CA ASN A 101 -9.26 -12.66 3.95
C ASN A 101 -9.94 -13.78 3.12
N CYS A 102 -9.41 -15.01 3.16
CA CYS A 102 -9.81 -16.09 2.24
C CYS A 102 -10.05 -17.44 2.93
N GLU A 103 -9.86 -17.54 4.24
CA GLU A 103 -9.91 -18.83 4.93
C GLU A 103 -11.27 -19.51 4.82
N SER A 104 -12.35 -18.72 4.85
CA SER A 104 -13.72 -19.23 4.72
C SER A 104 -14.08 -19.77 3.32
N VAL A 105 -13.17 -19.70 2.35
CA VAL A 105 -13.41 -20.07 0.93
C VAL A 105 -12.27 -20.88 0.31
N LEU A 106 -11.07 -20.84 0.90
CA LEU A 106 -9.88 -21.60 0.49
C LEU A 106 -9.38 -22.60 1.56
N HIS A 107 -9.92 -22.59 2.78
CA HIS A 107 -9.74 -23.64 3.79
C HIS A 107 -8.29 -24.11 4.02
N TYR A 108 -7.32 -23.18 4.05
CA TYR A 108 -5.90 -23.49 4.23
C TYR A 108 -5.57 -24.21 5.56
N ALA A 109 -6.40 -24.05 6.59
CA ALA A 109 -6.22 -24.68 7.90
C ALA A 109 -6.53 -26.19 7.89
N ASP A 110 -7.44 -26.64 7.01
CA ASP A 110 -7.78 -28.06 6.85
C ASP A 110 -6.70 -28.79 6.03
N ASN A 111 -5.95 -28.05 5.20
CA ASN A 111 -4.61 -28.36 4.66
C ASN A 111 -4.41 -29.78 4.07
N GLU A 112 -5.43 -30.32 3.40
CA GLU A 112 -5.24 -31.49 2.54
C GLU A 112 -4.36 -31.10 1.33
N ASP A 113 -3.36 -31.94 1.04
CA ASP A 113 -2.55 -31.93 -0.19
C ASP A 113 -1.80 -30.64 -0.57
N GLY A 114 -1.47 -29.78 0.40
CA GLY A 114 -0.50 -28.71 0.19
C GLY A 114 -1.03 -27.49 -0.57
N GLN A 115 -2.35 -27.31 -0.59
CA GLN A 115 -3.10 -26.22 -1.22
C GLN A 115 -2.51 -24.81 -0.97
N ILE A 116 -1.90 -24.55 0.20
CA ILE A 116 -1.18 -23.29 0.49
C ILE A 116 -0.04 -23.03 -0.52
N GLN A 117 0.68 -24.05 -0.95
CA GLN A 117 1.78 -23.90 -1.91
C GLN A 117 1.28 -23.52 -3.30
N ASP A 118 0.13 -24.05 -3.69
CA ASP A 118 -0.48 -23.79 -5.01
C ASP A 118 -1.28 -22.47 -5.03
N CYS A 119 -1.88 -22.08 -3.91
CA CYS A 119 -2.70 -20.87 -3.80
C CYS A 119 -1.94 -19.62 -3.30
N THR A 120 -0.66 -19.75 -2.94
CA THR A 120 0.20 -18.63 -2.53
C THR A 120 1.55 -18.67 -3.25
N SER A 121 2.13 -17.51 -3.60
CA SER A 121 3.39 -17.43 -4.35
C SER A 121 4.54 -16.81 -3.54
N PRO A 122 5.76 -17.37 -3.56
CA PRO A 122 6.95 -16.70 -3.01
C PRO A 122 7.49 -15.60 -3.95
N ALA A 123 6.94 -15.47 -5.17
CA ALA A 123 7.35 -14.50 -6.17
C ALA A 123 6.27 -13.41 -6.31
N PHE A 124 6.51 -12.25 -5.70
CA PHE A 124 5.62 -11.10 -5.74
C PHE A 124 6.41 -9.79 -5.86
N GLU A 125 5.76 -8.74 -6.36
CA GLU A 125 6.37 -7.45 -6.68
C GLU A 125 5.54 -6.30 -6.09
N GLY A 126 6.22 -5.31 -5.51
CA GLY A 126 5.63 -4.11 -4.89
C GLY A 126 4.97 -4.40 -3.54
N LEU A 127 5.42 -3.72 -2.48
CA LEU A 127 4.86 -3.82 -1.14
C LEU A 127 3.90 -2.66 -0.86
N VAL A 128 2.72 -2.97 -0.34
CA VAL A 128 1.73 -1.99 0.13
C VAL A 128 1.32 -2.33 1.55
N ALA A 129 1.49 -1.39 2.47
CA ALA A 129 0.92 -1.48 3.82
C ALA A 129 -0.51 -0.92 3.82
N LEU A 130 -1.47 -1.76 4.16
CA LEU A 130 -2.88 -1.41 4.33
C LEU A 130 -3.15 -1.21 5.83
N GLY A 131 -3.60 -0.02 6.22
CA GLY A 131 -4.02 0.29 7.59
C GLY A 131 -5.52 0.05 7.80
N ASP A 132 -5.99 0.24 9.04
CA ASP A 132 -7.38 -0.04 9.43
C ASP A 132 -8.41 0.91 8.78
N ASP A 133 -8.05 2.18 8.54
CA ASP A 133 -8.88 3.13 7.77
C ASP A 133 -8.49 3.13 6.29
N ASN A 134 -8.85 2.04 5.60
CA ASN A 134 -8.54 1.82 4.19
C ASN A 134 -9.63 2.27 3.21
N LYS A 135 -10.86 2.51 3.67
CA LYS A 135 -12.04 2.75 2.80
C LYS A 135 -11.91 3.98 1.91
N ALA A 136 -11.24 5.03 2.40
CA ALA A 136 -10.95 6.23 1.61
C ALA A 136 -9.76 6.06 0.65
N SER A 137 -8.89 5.08 0.89
CA SER A 137 -7.63 4.90 0.15
C SER A 137 -7.90 4.64 -1.33
N TRP A 138 -7.33 5.49 -2.19
CA TRP A 138 -7.34 5.26 -3.62
C TRP A 138 -6.52 4.01 -4.00
N VAL A 139 -5.39 3.78 -3.32
CA VAL A 139 -4.52 2.62 -3.56
C VAL A 139 -5.24 1.31 -3.21
N ALA A 140 -6.00 1.30 -2.10
CA ALA A 140 -6.74 0.11 -1.70
C ALA A 140 -7.83 -0.26 -2.72
N ARG A 141 -8.60 0.74 -3.18
CA ARG A 141 -9.63 0.56 -4.21
C ARG A 141 -9.04 0.14 -5.56
N TRP A 142 -7.92 0.76 -5.97
CA TRP A 142 -7.21 0.40 -7.21
C TRP A 142 -6.75 -1.05 -7.21
N LEU A 143 -6.20 -1.53 -6.08
CA LEU A 143 -5.76 -2.91 -5.92
C LEU A 143 -6.90 -3.89 -5.57
N ARG A 144 -8.14 -3.41 -5.43
CA ARG A 144 -9.31 -4.19 -4.98
C ARG A 144 -9.00 -4.95 -3.67
N ILE A 145 -8.56 -4.19 -2.66
CA ILE A 145 -8.23 -4.65 -1.28
C ILE A 145 -8.89 -3.79 -0.19
N ASP A 146 -9.75 -2.83 -0.55
CA ASP A 146 -10.43 -1.89 0.35
C ASP A 146 -11.48 -2.54 1.29
N SER A 147 -11.85 -3.79 1.02
CA SER A 147 -12.70 -4.63 1.90
C SER A 147 -11.90 -5.58 2.80
N PHE A 148 -10.58 -5.64 2.67
CA PHE A 148 -9.72 -6.61 3.38
C PHE A 148 -9.11 -6.03 4.67
N VAL A 149 -8.58 -6.94 5.51
CA VAL A 149 -7.96 -6.58 6.80
C VAL A 149 -6.66 -5.80 6.62
N ALA A 150 -6.28 -5.00 7.63
CA ALA A 150 -4.98 -4.36 7.67
C ALA A 150 -3.83 -5.38 7.59
N GLY A 151 -2.75 -5.04 6.88
CA GLY A 151 -1.65 -5.96 6.62
C GLY A 151 -0.74 -5.51 5.47
N LEU A 152 0.22 -6.37 5.10
CA LEU A 152 1.06 -6.19 3.91
C LEU A 152 0.43 -6.89 2.71
N TYR A 153 0.42 -6.21 1.56
CA TYR A 153 -0.13 -6.70 0.30
C TYR A 153 0.87 -6.52 -0.84
N ALA A 154 0.82 -7.44 -1.80
CA ALA A 154 1.55 -7.34 -3.06
C ALA A 154 0.80 -6.48 -4.07
N VAL A 155 1.51 -5.64 -4.84
CA VAL A 155 0.95 -4.98 -6.03
C VAL A 155 0.72 -6.01 -7.14
N LYS A 156 1.61 -7.00 -7.26
CA LYS A 156 1.55 -8.09 -8.23
C LYS A 156 2.02 -9.41 -7.61
N VAL A 157 1.31 -10.49 -7.89
CA VAL A 157 1.62 -11.86 -7.43
C VAL A 157 1.87 -12.72 -8.66
N ASN A 158 3.07 -13.30 -8.80
CA ASN A 158 3.38 -14.16 -9.95
C ASN A 158 2.80 -15.56 -9.71
N GLY A 159 1.89 -15.99 -10.58
CA GLY A 159 1.16 -17.26 -10.46
C GLY A 159 -0.35 -17.06 -10.62
N LYS A 160 -1.09 -18.16 -10.75
CA LYS A 160 -2.55 -18.19 -10.81
C LYS A 160 -3.07 -19.36 -9.98
N LEU A 161 -4.27 -19.22 -9.41
CA LEU A 161 -4.92 -20.33 -8.72
C LEU A 161 -5.09 -21.54 -9.68
N PRO A 162 -5.00 -22.78 -9.17
CA PRO A 162 -5.32 -23.96 -9.96
C PRO A 162 -6.76 -23.94 -10.50
N PRO A 163 -7.05 -24.54 -11.67
CA PRO A 163 -8.39 -24.54 -12.24
C PRO A 163 -9.49 -25.13 -11.34
N HIS A 164 -9.18 -26.15 -10.53
CA HIS A 164 -10.16 -26.76 -9.61
C HIS A 164 -10.58 -25.76 -8.52
N ILE A 165 -9.62 -25.10 -7.87
CA ILE A 165 -9.87 -24.02 -6.90
C ILE A 165 -10.69 -22.88 -7.53
N ILE A 166 -10.45 -22.55 -8.80
CA ILE A 166 -11.23 -21.52 -9.50
C ILE A 166 -12.70 -21.97 -9.65
N SER A 167 -12.95 -23.22 -10.06
CA SER A 167 -14.31 -23.77 -10.14
C SER A 167 -15.00 -23.84 -8.77
N GLU A 168 -14.30 -24.23 -7.71
CA GLU A 168 -14.83 -24.25 -6.34
C GLU A 168 -15.19 -22.85 -5.82
N LEU A 169 -14.42 -21.82 -6.21
CA LEU A 169 -14.76 -20.43 -5.93
C LEU A 169 -15.98 -19.97 -6.75
N GLU A 170 -16.09 -20.37 -8.02
CA GLU A 170 -17.23 -20.07 -8.88
C GLU A 170 -18.53 -20.71 -8.37
N ASP A 171 -18.48 -21.95 -7.88
CA ASP A 171 -19.60 -22.63 -7.20
C ASP A 171 -20.02 -21.93 -5.90
N GLN A 172 -19.08 -21.28 -5.21
CA GLN A 172 -19.34 -20.38 -4.07
C GLN A 172 -19.80 -18.96 -4.49
N ASN A 173 -20.02 -18.72 -5.80
CA ASN A 173 -20.38 -17.44 -6.40
C ASN A 173 -19.31 -16.34 -6.19
N ILE A 174 -18.03 -16.72 -6.21
CA ILE A 174 -16.86 -15.85 -6.07
C ILE A 174 -16.08 -15.81 -7.39
N SER A 175 -16.08 -14.65 -8.05
CA SER A 175 -15.31 -14.46 -9.29
C SER A 175 -13.82 -14.27 -8.98
N TYR A 176 -12.98 -15.20 -9.46
CA TYR A 176 -11.52 -15.08 -9.37
C TYR A 176 -10.97 -14.07 -10.39
N ARG A 177 -10.24 -13.06 -9.90
CA ARG A 177 -9.44 -12.14 -10.73
C ARG A 177 -7.94 -12.37 -10.49
N PRO A 178 -7.15 -12.78 -11.50
CA PRO A 178 -5.71 -12.92 -11.37
C PRO A 178 -5.00 -11.64 -10.91
N ARG A 179 -4.01 -11.78 -10.03
CA ARG A 179 -3.18 -10.69 -9.49
C ARG A 179 -1.77 -10.63 -10.09
N ASP A 180 -1.54 -11.33 -11.20
CA ASP A 180 -0.27 -11.37 -11.94
C ASP A 180 -0.09 -10.22 -12.94
N GLY A 181 -1.12 -9.37 -13.09
CA GLY A 181 -1.17 -8.29 -14.08
C GLY A 181 -1.68 -8.74 -15.45
N SER A 182 -2.17 -9.97 -15.61
CA SER A 182 -2.86 -10.42 -16.83
C SER A 182 -4.36 -10.15 -16.82
N ALA A 183 -4.92 -9.61 -15.74
CA ALA A 183 -6.33 -9.27 -15.66
C ALA A 183 -6.59 -7.91 -16.30
N GLU A 184 -7.46 -7.88 -17.31
CA GLU A 184 -8.03 -6.65 -17.86
C GLU A 184 -9.01 -6.04 -16.82
N ASP A 185 -9.23 -4.73 -16.87
CA ASP A 185 -9.96 -3.96 -15.83
C ASP A 185 -11.48 -3.93 -16.00
#